data_AF-A0A3D4DSI5-F1
#
_entry.id   AF-A0A3D4DSI5-F1
#
_cell.length_a   1.000
_cell.length_b   1.000
_cell.length_c   1.000
_cell.angle_alpha   90.00
_cell.angle_beta   90.00
_cell.angle_gamma   90.00
#
_symmetry.space_group_name_H-M   'P 1'
#
loop_
_entity.id
_entity.type
_entity.pdbx_description
1 polymer ?
#
loop_
_entity_poly.entity_id
_entity_poly.type
_entity_poly.pdbx_seq_one_letter_code
_entity_poly.pdbx_strand_id
1 'polypeptide(L)' 'MDGNTGAKTANAGKFRDPAVTADGAVRATVALTHPKTLWFNTGTLCNIACANCYIDSSPTNDQLEYISAKEVARYLDELG' A
#
# COMPACT_ATOMS: atom_id res chain seq x y z
N MET A 1 -23.92 -14.69 13.05
CA MET A 1 -23.33 -15.99 13.39
C MET A 1 -23.23 -16.69 12.05
N ASP A 2 -22.09 -16.54 11.36
CA ASP A 2 -21.03 -17.55 11.37
C ASP A 2 -19.65 -16.96 11.71
N GLY A 3 -19.05 -17.47 12.78
CA GLY A 3 -17.71 -17.10 13.21
C GLY A 3 -16.65 -17.77 12.35
N ASN A 4 -15.94 -16.97 11.55
CA ASN A 4 -14.71 -17.40 10.89
C ASN A 4 -13.50 -17.08 11.77
N THR A 5 -13.17 -17.98 12.69
CA THR A 5 -11.99 -17.88 13.58
C THR A 5 -10.68 -18.29 12.88
N GLY A 6 -10.70 -18.60 11.57
CA GLY A 6 -9.54 -19.10 10.82
C GLY A 6 -8.64 -18.04 10.18
N ALA A 7 -9.07 -16.77 10.14
CA ALA A 7 -8.38 -15.74 9.36
C ALA A 7 -7.18 -15.07 10.06
N LYS A 8 -6.92 -15.33 11.36
CA LYS A 8 -5.88 -14.65 12.14
C LYS A 8 -4.49 -15.30 12.13
N THR A 9 -4.29 -16.45 11.49
CA THR A 9 -3.02 -17.20 11.57
C THR A 9 -2.06 -16.97 10.41
N ALA A 10 -2.53 -16.61 9.21
CA ALA A 10 -1.70 -16.58 8.00
C ALA A 10 -0.50 -15.60 8.08
N ASN A 11 -0.66 -14.51 8.84
CA ASN A 11 0.36 -13.49 9.06
C ASN A 11 0.92 -13.48 10.48
N ALA A 12 0.62 -14.50 11.30
CA ALA A 12 1.15 -14.60 12.65
C ALA A 12 2.69 -14.51 12.64
N GLY A 13 3.23 -13.50 13.31
CA GLY A 13 4.67 -13.25 13.39
C GLY A 13 5.31 -12.63 12.13
N LYS A 14 4.60 -12.53 10.99
CA LYS A 14 5.12 -11.88 9.77
C LYS A 14 5.12 -10.36 9.91
N PHE A 15 6.00 -9.69 9.16
CA PHE A 15 6.07 -8.22 9.03
C PHE A 15 6.39 -7.44 10.32
N ARG A 16 6.90 -8.10 11.37
CA ARG A 16 7.31 -7.43 12.62
C ARG A 16 8.73 -6.84 12.56
N ASP A 17 9.62 -7.53 11.87
CA ASP A 17 10.99 -7.11 11.61
C ASP A 17 11.15 -6.98 10.09
N PRO A 18 11.68 -5.87 9.54
CA PRO A 18 11.93 -5.72 8.10
C PRO A 18 13.07 -6.61 7.58
N ALA A 19 14.05 -6.96 8.41
CA ALA A 19 15.26 -7.70 8.05
C ALA A 19 15.16 -9.21 8.31
N VAL A 20 14.24 -9.66 9.18
CA VAL A 20 14.14 -11.07 9.60
C VAL A 20 12.74 -11.64 9.32
N THR A 21 12.65 -12.86 8.81
CA THR A 21 11.38 -13.58 8.58
C THR A 21 10.81 -14.15 9.88
N ALA A 22 9.56 -14.62 9.85
CA ALA A 22 8.88 -15.14 11.05
C ALA A 22 9.56 -16.40 11.65
N ASP A 23 10.34 -17.12 10.85
CA ASP A 23 11.11 -18.31 11.22
C ASP A 23 12.61 -18.00 11.50
N GLY A 24 12.99 -16.72 11.53
CA GLY A 24 14.34 -16.30 11.93
C GLY A 24 15.37 -16.23 10.81
N ALA A 25 14.99 -16.50 9.56
CA ALA A 25 15.89 -16.34 8.41
C ALA A 25 16.05 -14.86 8.01
N VAL A 26 17.15 -14.55 7.32
CA VAL A 26 17.36 -13.23 6.70
C VAL A 26 16.31 -13.03 5.60
N ARG A 27 15.62 -11.89 5.61
CA ARG A 27 14.63 -11.57 4.58
C ARG A 27 15.31 -11.27 3.25
N ALA A 28 14.82 -11.89 2.18
CA ALA A 28 15.25 -11.58 0.82
C ALA A 28 14.93 -10.12 0.48
N THR A 29 15.88 -9.45 -0.18
CA THR A 29 15.73 -8.07 -0.65
C THR A 29 16.03 -7.99 -2.14
N VAL A 30 15.36 -7.07 -2.82
CA VAL A 30 15.60 -6.74 -4.23
C VAL A 30 15.73 -5.23 -4.32
N ALA A 31 16.83 -4.75 -4.91
CA ALA A 31 17.02 -3.31 -5.11
C ALA A 31 16.09 -2.79 -6.21
N LEU A 32 15.44 -1.65 -5.95
CA LEU A 32 14.69 -0.91 -6.97
C LEU A 32 15.68 -0.05 -7.78
N THR A 33 16.19 -0.57 -8.89
CA THR A 33 17.30 0.09 -9.61
C THR A 33 16.87 1.01 -10.76
N HIS A 34 15.76 0.68 -11.44
CA HIS A 34 15.39 1.34 -12.71
C HIS A 34 13.86 1.45 -12.86
N PRO A 35 13.19 2.25 -12.01
CA PRO A 35 11.76 2.49 -12.15
C PRO A 35 11.49 3.23 -13.48
N LYS A 36 10.72 2.61 -14.39
CA LYS A 36 10.30 3.24 -15.66
C LYS A 36 9.02 4.06 -15.53
N THR A 37 8.21 3.75 -14.54
CA THR A 37 6.91 4.36 -14.33
C THR A 37 6.64 4.41 -12.83
N LEU A 38 6.33 5.61 -12.35
CA LEU A 38 5.94 5.86 -10.96
C LEU A 38 4.50 6.35 -10.94
N TRP A 39 3.68 5.70 -10.12
CA TRP A 39 2.27 6.07 -9.93
C TRP A 39 2.10 6.61 -8.52
N PHE A 40 1.56 7.82 -8.41
CA PHE A 40 1.12 8.38 -7.14
C PHE A 40 -0.40 8.23 -7.03
N ASN A 41 -0.86 7.57 -5.97
CA ASN A 41 -2.27 7.64 -5.59
C ASN A 41 -2.48 8.89 -4.75
N THR A 42 -3.49 9.70 -5.10
CA THR A 42 -3.78 10.98 -4.45
C THR A 42 -5.07 10.93 -3.63
N GLY A 43 -5.43 9.75 -3.09
CA GLY A 43 -6.63 9.57 -2.28
C GLY A 43 -7.77 8.82 -2.99
N THR A 44 -8.97 8.89 -2.40
CA THR A 44 -10.17 8.12 -2.82
C THR A 44 -11.36 8.95 -3.28
N LEU A 45 -11.36 10.26 -3.07
CA LEU A 45 -12.43 11.12 -3.57
C LEU A 45 -12.41 11.21 -5.10
N CYS A 46 -13.58 10.99 -5.70
CA CYS A 46 -13.84 11.13 -7.13
C CYS A 46 -15.19 11.82 -7.33
N ASN A 47 -15.39 12.52 -8.44
CA ASN A 47 -16.67 13.20 -8.72
C ASN A 47 -17.80 12.23 -9.10
N ILE A 48 -17.51 10.95 -9.29
CA ILE A 48 -18.45 9.89 -9.68
C ILE A 48 -18.24 8.64 -8.83
N ALA A 49 -19.30 7.84 -8.67
CA ALA A 49 -19.25 6.52 -8.04
C ALA A 49 -19.47 5.45 -9.12
N CYS A 50 -18.38 4.87 -9.61
CA CYS A 50 -18.42 3.87 -10.67
C CYS A 50 -18.61 2.45 -10.11
N ALA A 51 -19.46 1.64 -10.76
CA ALA A 51 -19.66 0.23 -10.38
C ALA A 51 -18.38 -0.62 -10.43
N ASN A 52 -17.38 -0.22 -11.24
CA ASN A 52 -16.16 -0.97 -11.49
C ASN A 52 -14.90 -0.28 -10.92
N CYS A 53 -15.04 0.59 -9.92
CA CYS A 53 -13.88 1.24 -9.30
C CYS A 53 -13.13 0.27 -8.37
N TYR A 54 -11.88 -0.06 -8.69
CA TYR A 54 -11.10 -1.07 -7.95
C TYR A 54 -10.75 -0.68 -6.50
N ILE A 55 -10.82 0.62 -6.16
CA ILE A 55 -10.57 1.18 -4.82
C ILE A 55 -11.80 1.86 -4.23
N ASP A 56 -12.98 1.65 -4.83
CA ASP A 56 -14.24 2.21 -4.35
C ASP A 56 -14.24 3.75 -4.24
N SER A 57 -13.50 4.44 -5.11
CA SER A 57 -13.51 5.90 -5.15
C SER A 57 -14.91 6.43 -5.46
N SER A 58 -15.31 7.47 -4.72
CA SER A 58 -16.62 8.10 -4.85
C SER A 58 -16.60 9.54 -4.33
N PRO A 59 -17.68 10.33 -4.48
CA PRO A 59 -17.73 11.69 -3.94
C PRO A 59 -17.63 11.77 -2.42
N THR A 60 -17.77 10.65 -1.71
CA THR A 60 -17.83 10.58 -0.25
C THR A 60 -16.85 9.58 0.36
N ASN A 61 -16.12 8.80 -0.43
CA ASN A 61 -15.12 7.88 0.09
C ASN A 61 -13.80 8.63 0.31
N ASP A 62 -13.53 8.95 1.57
CA ASP A 62 -12.35 9.68 2.04
C ASP A 62 -11.53 8.82 3.02
N GLN A 63 -11.34 7.54 2.67
CA GLN A 63 -10.68 6.58 3.55
C GLN A 63 -9.16 6.53 3.40
N LEU A 64 -8.59 7.10 2.33
CA LEU A 64 -7.15 7.13 2.08
C LEU A 64 -6.56 8.52 2.28
N GLU A 65 -5.38 8.57 2.87
CA GLU A 65 -4.63 9.82 3.08
C GLU A 65 -4.17 10.44 1.75
N TYR A 66 -4.17 11.77 1.71
CA TYR A 66 -3.83 12.54 0.53
C TYR A 66 -2.36 12.93 0.57
N ILE A 67 -1.63 12.56 -0.48
CA ILE A 67 -0.23 12.95 -0.63
C ILE A 67 -0.13 14.45 -0.99
N SER A 68 0.79 15.14 -0.32
CA SER A 68 1.13 16.54 -0.62
C SER A 68 2.12 16.64 -1.78
N ALA A 69 2.14 17.81 -2.44
CA ALA A 69 3.14 18.09 -3.48
C ALA A 69 4.59 17.98 -2.97
N LYS A 70 4.84 18.31 -1.69
CA LYS A 70 6.16 18.20 -1.06
C LYS A 70 6.60 16.74 -0.93
N GLU A 71 5.67 15.84 -0.59
CA GLU A 71 5.96 14.41 -0.53
C GLU A 71 6.21 13.83 -1.91
N VAL A 72 5.42 14.23 -2.93
CA VAL A 72 5.67 13.86 -4.33
C VAL A 72 7.07 14.29 -4.76
N ALA A 73 7.46 15.54 -4.50
CA ALA A 73 8.79 16.04 -4.84
C ALA A 73 9.91 15.19 -4.21
N ARG A 74 9.79 14.85 -2.92
CA ARG A 74 10.76 13.99 -2.24
C ARG A 74 10.92 12.63 -2.94
N TYR A 75 9.83 11.99 -3.34
CA TYR A 75 9.89 10.70 -4.04
C TYR A 75 10.49 10.81 -5.45
N LEU A 76 10.32 11.96 -6.12
CA LEU A 76 10.96 12.20 -7.41
C LEU A 76 12.48 12.36 -7.25
N ASP A 77 12.95 13.02 -6.18
CA ASP A 77 14.38 13.16 -5.87
C ASP A 77 15.06 11.80 -5.60
N GLU A 78 14.32 10.81 -5.10
CA GLU A 78 14.83 9.44 -4.89
C GLU A 78 15.10 8.67 -6.20
N LEU A 79 14.59 9.15 -7.35
CA LEU A 79 14.74 8.49 -8.64
C LEU A 79 16.10 8.75 -9.32
N GLY A 80 16.89 9.71 -8.84
CA GLY A 80 18.19 10.07 -9.43
C GLY A 80 18.85 11.26 -8.76
#